data_AF-A0A9W8MV79-F1
#
_entry.id   AF-A0A9W8MV79-F1
#
_cell.length_a   1.000
_cell.length_b   1.000
_cell.length_c   1.000
_cell.angle_alpha   90.00
_cell.angle_beta   90.00
_cell.angle_gamma   90.00
#
_symmetry.space_group_name_H-M   'P 1'
#
loop_
_entity.id
_entity.type
_entity.pdbx_description
1 polymer ?
#
loop_
_entity_poly.entity_id
_entity_poly.type
_entity_poly.pdbx_seq_one_letter_code
_entity_poly.pdbx_strand_id
1 'polypeptide(L)'
;MHNIVDPGLFLPPHSPSSHQMAPNAKKSFTGPHLPACPSPLCRDVGRRHPMPNPSTPRAFAPPTPSHLSKIHNPSDEKWWLAPRHSAGPKTKYLAGHCMCTFCRLTSGFEVQSWAFVPLVNVLVPVPGENGQEVWVPLCLEDEHRPKALKQYISSPGRYREFCGTCGATAFWWQLAAPDLLEVSVGLFDERIDGARAEDWLEWCTDRVSYEDKALSPEVAKALSEGLKESAKKVGS
;
A
#
# COMPACT_ATOMS: atom_id res chain seq x y z
N MET A 1 -34.86 -18.25 58.33
CA MET A 1 -33.88 -19.31 57.99
C MET A 1 -32.57 -18.63 57.61
N HIS A 2 -31.53 -18.94 58.40
CA HIS A 2 -30.07 -18.75 58.25
C HIS A 2 -29.54 -18.88 56.81
N ASN A 3 -28.35 -18.44 56.34
CA ASN A 3 -27.07 -17.86 56.83
C ASN A 3 -26.26 -17.52 55.53
N ILE A 4 -25.52 -16.40 55.40
CA ILE A 4 -24.08 -16.16 55.68
C ILE A 4 -23.04 -16.75 54.66
N VAL A 5 -22.21 -15.83 54.11
CA VAL A 5 -20.83 -15.81 53.50
C VAL A 5 -20.34 -16.65 52.29
N ASP A 6 -19.71 -15.89 51.36
CA ASP A 6 -18.40 -15.96 50.63
C ASP A 6 -17.28 -16.89 51.19
N PRO A 7 -16.03 -17.03 50.65
CA PRO A 7 -15.41 -16.96 49.30
C PRO A 7 -14.43 -18.15 48.96
N GLY A 8 -13.96 -18.25 47.70
CA GLY A 8 -12.55 -18.57 47.34
C GLY A 8 -11.99 -20.01 47.28
N LEU A 9 -11.34 -20.37 46.15
CA LEU A 9 -10.21 -21.32 45.99
C LEU A 9 -9.73 -21.24 44.51
N PHE A 10 -8.79 -20.37 44.12
CA PHE A 10 -7.32 -20.50 44.21
C PHE A 10 -6.78 -21.92 44.00
N LEU A 11 -6.15 -22.16 42.84
CA LEU A 11 -5.17 -23.21 42.61
C LEU A 11 -3.88 -22.62 41.97
N PRO A 12 -2.69 -23.18 42.27
CA PRO A 12 -1.36 -22.53 42.17
C PRO A 12 -0.71 -22.61 40.76
N PRO A 13 0.45 -21.93 40.53
CA PRO A 13 1.06 -21.78 39.20
C PRO A 13 1.85 -23.02 38.80
N HIS A 14 1.71 -23.44 37.53
CA HIS A 14 2.62 -24.40 36.93
C HIS A 14 3.88 -23.69 36.42
N SER A 15 5.03 -24.10 36.95
CA SER A 15 6.37 -23.71 36.51
C SER A 15 6.61 -24.11 35.04
N PRO A 16 7.39 -23.32 34.27
CA PRO A 16 7.62 -23.58 32.86
C PRO A 16 8.63 -24.72 32.66
N SER A 17 8.22 -25.79 31.97
CA SER A 17 9.17 -26.78 31.44
C SER A 17 9.91 -26.18 30.24
N SER A 18 11.24 -26.19 30.30
CA SER A 18 12.13 -25.77 29.23
C SER A 18 11.95 -26.60 27.97
N HIS A 19 11.21 -26.08 26.99
CA HIS A 19 11.33 -26.52 25.60
C HIS A 19 12.28 -25.61 24.86
N GLN A 20 13.47 -26.16 24.55
CA GLN A 20 14.41 -25.58 23.60
C GLN A 20 13.69 -25.26 22.29
N MET A 21 13.80 -24.01 21.83
CA MET A 21 13.38 -23.63 20.49
C MET A 21 14.31 -24.27 19.47
N ALA A 22 13.79 -25.25 18.73
CA ALA A 22 14.44 -25.75 17.52
C ALA A 22 14.43 -24.66 16.42
N PRO A 23 15.45 -24.58 15.56
CA PRO A 23 15.56 -23.55 14.54
C PRO A 23 14.41 -23.62 13.53
N ASN A 24 13.92 -22.43 13.18
CA ASN A 24 12.74 -22.20 12.34
C ASN A 24 13.01 -22.64 10.89
N ALA A 25 12.67 -23.88 10.57
CA ALA A 25 12.66 -24.36 9.19
C ALA A 25 11.53 -23.65 8.43
N LYS A 26 11.88 -22.88 7.39
CA LYS A 26 10.93 -22.29 6.43
C LYS A 26 10.09 -23.41 5.79
N LYS A 27 8.93 -23.72 6.37
CA LYS A 27 7.93 -24.56 5.71
C LYS A 27 7.23 -23.68 4.68
N SER A 28 7.47 -23.96 3.41
CA SER A 28 6.67 -23.42 2.31
C SER A 28 5.22 -23.84 2.52
N PHE A 29 4.33 -22.86 2.59
CA PHE A 29 2.90 -23.11 2.72
C PHE A 29 2.36 -23.52 1.34
N THR A 30 2.27 -24.83 1.09
CA THR A 30 1.60 -25.37 -0.11
C THR A 30 0.12 -25.58 0.21
N GLY A 31 -0.61 -24.48 0.40
CA GLY A 31 -2.07 -24.50 0.34
C GLY A 31 -2.55 -24.60 -1.13
N PRO A 32 -3.79 -25.04 -1.39
CA PRO A 32 -4.33 -25.04 -2.74
C PRO A 32 -4.33 -23.60 -3.27
N HIS A 33 -3.57 -23.34 -4.34
CA HIS A 33 -3.62 -22.06 -5.05
C HIS A 33 -5.06 -21.85 -5.54
N LEU A 34 -5.79 -20.93 -4.91
CA LEU A 34 -6.97 -20.34 -5.54
C LEU A 34 -6.54 -19.84 -6.93
N PRO A 35 -7.31 -20.10 -8.01
CA PRO A 35 -6.92 -19.68 -9.33
C PRO A 35 -6.76 -18.15 -9.33
N ALA A 36 -5.52 -17.68 -9.49
CA ALA A 36 -5.21 -16.27 -9.57
C ALA A 36 -6.03 -15.62 -10.68
N CYS A 37 -6.56 -14.41 -10.42
CA CYS A 37 -7.37 -13.65 -11.37
C CYS A 37 -6.73 -13.73 -12.78
N PRO A 38 -7.48 -14.05 -13.84
CA PRO A 38 -6.93 -14.19 -15.19
C PRO A 38 -6.53 -12.83 -15.80
N SER A 39 -6.91 -11.71 -15.18
CA SER A 39 -6.52 -10.38 -15.62
C SER A 39 -5.01 -10.20 -15.48
N PRO A 40 -4.27 -9.87 -16.57
CA PRO A 40 -2.83 -9.58 -16.51
C PRO A 40 -2.51 -8.48 -15.49
N LEU A 41 -3.41 -7.52 -15.33
CA LEU A 41 -3.28 -6.45 -14.34
C LEU A 41 -3.18 -6.96 -12.89
N CYS A 42 -3.86 -8.06 -12.55
CA CYS A 42 -3.79 -8.62 -11.20
C CYS A 42 -2.64 -9.62 -11.02
N ARG A 43 -2.05 -10.10 -12.12
CA ARG A 43 -0.94 -11.08 -12.10
C ARG A 43 0.43 -10.43 -12.15
N ASP A 44 0.53 -9.26 -12.78
CA ASP A 44 1.81 -8.66 -13.15
C ASP A 44 2.07 -7.27 -12.55
N VAL A 45 1.16 -6.73 -11.71
CA VAL A 45 1.45 -5.52 -10.92
C VAL A 45 2.61 -5.86 -9.98
N GLY A 46 3.79 -5.29 -10.26
CA GLY A 46 5.01 -5.54 -9.51
C GLY A 46 6.11 -6.29 -10.28
N ARG A 47 5.85 -6.93 -11.43
CA ARG A 47 6.89 -7.74 -12.09
C ARG A 47 8.10 -6.95 -12.56
N ARG A 48 7.92 -5.68 -12.96
CA ARG A 48 8.99 -4.74 -13.32
C ARG A 48 8.50 -3.29 -13.18
N HIS A 49 8.33 -2.77 -11.98
CA HIS A 49 8.42 -1.30 -11.84
C HIS A 49 9.90 -0.92 -11.85
N PRO A 50 10.31 0.09 -12.62
CA PRO A 50 11.67 0.58 -12.52
C PRO A 50 11.93 1.00 -11.08
N MET A 51 13.11 0.63 -10.58
CA MET A 51 13.64 1.18 -9.33
C MET A 51 13.48 2.71 -9.35
N PRO A 52 13.15 3.34 -8.22
CA PRO A 52 12.93 4.78 -8.19
C PRO A 52 14.16 5.51 -8.75
N ASN A 53 13.94 6.28 -9.82
CA ASN A 53 14.99 7.06 -10.45
C ASN A 53 14.84 8.53 -10.03
N PRO A 54 15.85 9.15 -9.40
CA PRO A 54 15.77 10.56 -9.00
C PRO A 54 15.65 11.53 -10.19
N SER A 55 15.88 11.08 -11.43
CA SER A 55 15.63 11.86 -12.65
C SER A 55 14.19 11.77 -13.20
N THR A 56 13.28 11.09 -12.49
CA THR A 56 11.85 11.08 -12.84
C THR A 56 11.29 12.51 -12.80
N PRO A 57 10.47 12.95 -13.79
CA PRO A 57 9.91 14.30 -13.83
C PRO A 57 9.17 14.69 -12.54
N ARG A 58 9.09 16.01 -12.29
CA ARG A 58 8.43 16.62 -11.12
C ARG A 58 7.06 15.99 -10.86
N ALA A 59 6.87 15.34 -9.72
CA ALA A 59 5.52 15.12 -9.18
C ALA A 59 5.21 16.20 -8.12
N PHE A 60 3.93 16.40 -7.84
CA PHE A 60 3.43 17.57 -7.10
C PHE A 60 3.70 17.49 -5.59
N ALA A 61 3.62 18.62 -4.89
CA ALA A 61 3.86 18.76 -3.44
C ALA A 61 2.91 17.85 -2.58
N PRO A 62 3.23 17.57 -1.30
CA PRO A 62 2.42 16.68 -0.48
C PRO A 62 0.98 17.19 -0.34
N PRO A 63 -0.02 16.30 -0.25
CA PRO A 63 -1.41 16.73 -0.07
C PRO A 63 -1.55 17.42 1.30
N THR A 64 -1.58 18.76 1.28
CA THR A 64 -2.03 19.58 2.41
C THR A 64 -3.51 19.94 2.19
N PRO A 65 -4.33 20.04 3.25
CA PRO A 65 -5.78 20.19 3.11
C PRO A 65 -6.23 21.60 2.66
N SER A 66 -5.41 22.38 1.97
CA SER A 66 -5.82 23.72 1.51
C SER A 66 -5.13 24.20 0.25
N HIS A 67 -5.99 24.57 -0.73
CA HIS A 67 -5.75 25.46 -1.86
C HIS A 67 -4.94 24.94 -3.06
N LEU A 68 -5.56 24.96 -4.24
CA LEU A 68 -4.97 24.60 -5.55
C LEU A 68 -3.64 25.32 -5.85
N SER A 69 -3.41 26.49 -5.25
CA SER A 69 -2.15 27.24 -5.37
C SER A 69 -0.93 26.57 -4.73
N LYS A 70 -1.12 25.53 -3.90
CA LYS A 70 -0.03 24.73 -3.32
C LYS A 70 0.30 23.48 -4.13
N ILE A 71 -0.39 23.25 -5.24
CA ILE A 71 -0.08 22.13 -6.14
C ILE A 71 1.27 22.37 -6.80
N HIS A 72 1.67 23.62 -7.08
CA HIS A 72 2.97 23.93 -7.64
C HIS A 72 4.11 23.43 -6.73
N ASN A 73 4.99 22.57 -7.25
CA ASN A 73 6.21 22.09 -6.59
C ASN A 73 7.44 22.83 -7.14
N PRO A 74 7.63 24.14 -6.82
CA PRO A 74 8.72 24.93 -7.41
C PRO A 74 10.09 24.38 -7.03
N SER A 75 10.20 23.84 -5.82
CA SER A 75 11.41 23.28 -5.21
C SER A 75 11.74 21.85 -5.67
N ASP A 76 10.89 21.23 -6.51
CA ASP A 76 11.06 19.84 -6.97
C ASP A 76 11.24 18.84 -5.80
N GLU A 77 10.48 19.05 -4.71
CA GLU A 77 10.46 18.16 -3.56
C GLU A 77 9.80 16.83 -3.93
N LYS A 78 10.58 15.76 -3.99
CA LYS A 78 10.10 14.40 -4.25
C LYS A 78 9.68 13.74 -2.95
N TRP A 79 8.64 14.24 -2.29
CA TRP A 79 8.18 13.74 -0.99
C TRP A 79 7.74 12.26 -1.02
N TRP A 80 7.39 11.76 -2.21
CA TRP A 80 7.07 10.35 -2.50
C TRP A 80 8.31 9.46 -2.66
N LEU A 81 9.53 10.00 -2.48
CA LEU A 81 10.78 9.25 -2.46
C LEU A 81 11.49 9.36 -1.10
N ALA A 82 12.17 8.30 -0.70
CA ALA A 82 13.01 8.24 0.49
C ALA A 82 14.42 7.70 0.16
N PRO A 83 15.50 8.27 0.72
CA PRO A 83 15.52 9.50 1.53
C PRO A 83 15.11 10.72 0.71
N ARG A 84 14.33 11.61 1.33
CA ARG A 84 13.98 12.88 0.72
C ARG A 84 15.29 13.64 0.49
N HIS A 85 15.64 13.86 -0.77
CA HIS A 85 16.83 14.59 -1.25
C HIS A 85 18.18 13.86 -1.38
N SER A 86 18.29 12.53 -1.25
CA SER A 86 19.62 11.89 -1.40
C SER A 86 19.88 11.31 -2.79
N ALA A 87 21.04 11.64 -3.36
CA ALA A 87 21.76 10.83 -4.35
C ALA A 87 22.45 9.60 -3.69
N GLY A 88 21.80 8.98 -2.69
CA GLY A 88 22.30 7.83 -1.92
C GLY A 88 21.95 6.47 -2.56
N PRO A 89 22.50 5.36 -2.03
CA PRO A 89 22.68 4.11 -2.80
C PRO A 89 21.39 3.35 -3.16
N LYS A 90 20.24 3.63 -2.52
CA LYS A 90 18.94 3.06 -2.90
C LYS A 90 17.81 4.03 -2.54
N THR A 91 17.14 4.56 -3.57
CA THR A 91 15.93 5.38 -3.40
C THR A 91 14.72 4.44 -3.32
N LYS A 92 13.77 4.70 -2.42
CA LYS A 92 12.52 3.94 -2.23
C LYS A 92 11.30 4.82 -2.48
N TYR A 93 10.18 4.24 -2.92
CA TYR A 93 8.89 4.94 -2.94
C TYR A 93 8.32 5.03 -1.53
N LEU A 94 7.65 6.12 -1.19
CA LEU A 94 6.91 6.22 0.06
C LEU A 94 5.69 5.29 -0.01
N ALA A 95 5.38 4.64 1.10
CA ALA A 95 4.15 3.90 1.30
C ALA A 95 3.51 4.25 2.64
N GLY A 96 2.20 4.08 2.75
CA GLY A 96 1.49 4.38 4.00
C GLY A 96 0.07 3.83 4.04
N HIS A 97 -0.56 4.02 5.19
CA HIS A 97 -1.91 3.53 5.46
C HIS A 97 -2.92 4.68 5.40
N CYS A 98 -4.11 4.38 4.90
CA CYS A 98 -5.24 5.29 4.82
C CYS A 98 -6.49 4.63 5.39
N MET A 99 -7.19 5.35 6.26
CA MET A 99 -8.42 4.89 6.92
C MET A 99 -9.63 5.78 6.57
N CYS A 100 -9.56 6.52 5.46
CA CYS A 100 -10.67 7.38 5.07
C CYS A 100 -11.90 6.56 4.67
N THR A 101 -13.08 7.17 4.85
CA THR A 101 -14.37 6.54 4.52
C THR A 101 -14.44 6.02 3.09
N PHE A 102 -13.89 6.75 2.11
CA PHE A 102 -13.91 6.32 0.71
C PHE A 102 -13.02 5.09 0.48
N CYS A 103 -11.78 5.10 0.97
CA CYS A 103 -10.90 3.94 0.85
C CYS A 103 -11.58 2.71 1.45
N ARG A 104 -12.13 2.82 2.66
CA ARG A 104 -12.87 1.75 3.32
C ARG A 104 -14.02 1.20 2.49
N LEU A 105 -14.87 2.09 1.98
CA LEU A 105 -16.06 1.68 1.23
C LEU A 105 -15.71 1.11 -0.15
N THR A 106 -14.64 1.57 -0.79
CA THR A 106 -14.26 1.13 -2.14
C THR A 106 -13.35 -0.09 -2.16
N SER A 107 -12.52 -0.28 -1.14
CA SER A 107 -11.67 -1.47 -1.02
C SER A 107 -12.35 -2.60 -0.25
N GLY A 108 -13.33 -2.28 0.60
CA GLY A 108 -13.97 -3.24 1.51
C GLY A 108 -13.17 -3.53 2.79
N PHE A 109 -12.05 -2.82 3.02
CA PHE A 109 -11.17 -3.01 4.17
C PHE A 109 -11.03 -1.74 5.00
N GLU A 110 -10.95 -1.86 6.32
CA GLU A 110 -10.82 -0.71 7.22
C GLU A 110 -9.54 0.10 7.01
N VAL A 111 -8.46 -0.57 6.60
CA VAL A 111 -7.16 0.03 6.32
C VAL A 111 -6.78 -0.29 4.89
N GLN A 112 -6.53 0.74 4.08
CA GLN A 112 -5.98 0.59 2.75
C GLN A 112 -4.52 1.07 2.74
N SER A 113 -3.63 0.24 2.22
CA SER A 113 -2.21 0.57 2.08
C SER A 113 -1.90 0.99 0.64
N TRP A 114 -1.18 2.10 0.50
CA TRP A 114 -0.85 2.71 -0.80
C TRP A 114 0.65 2.95 -0.91
N ALA A 115 1.21 2.72 -2.10
CA ALA A 115 2.54 3.20 -2.49
C ALA A 115 2.41 4.37 -3.47
N PHE A 116 3.19 5.43 -3.28
CA PHE A 116 3.18 6.61 -4.14
C PHE A 116 4.20 6.43 -5.27
N VAL A 117 3.72 6.13 -6.48
CA VAL A 117 4.56 5.76 -7.63
C VAL A 117 4.27 6.71 -8.80
N PRO A 118 5.28 7.33 -9.42
CA PRO A 118 5.08 8.11 -10.63
C PRO A 118 4.45 7.26 -11.73
N LEU A 119 3.50 7.82 -12.48
CA LEU A 119 2.76 7.13 -13.55
C LEU A 119 3.72 6.47 -14.57
N VAL A 120 4.79 7.18 -14.92
CA VAL A 120 5.85 6.72 -15.85
C VAL A 120 6.58 5.45 -15.38
N ASN A 121 6.51 5.14 -14.08
CA ASN A 121 7.14 3.95 -13.48
C ASN A 121 6.13 2.80 -13.29
N VAL A 122 4.85 3.00 -13.60
CA VAL A 122 3.84 1.94 -13.63
C VAL A 122 3.74 1.43 -15.05
N LEU A 123 4.31 0.25 -15.33
CA LEU A 123 4.37 -0.30 -16.69
C LEU A 123 3.29 -1.37 -16.87
N VAL A 124 2.67 -1.40 -18.05
CA VAL A 124 1.72 -2.43 -18.47
C VAL A 124 2.18 -3.12 -19.74
N PRO A 125 1.92 -4.44 -19.88
CA PRO A 125 2.25 -5.16 -21.10
C PRO A 125 1.21 -4.83 -22.19
N VAL A 126 1.69 -4.50 -23.39
CA VAL A 126 0.89 -4.33 -24.60
C VAL A 126 1.41 -5.22 -25.72
N PRO A 127 0.56 -5.69 -26.65
CA PRO A 127 1.02 -6.42 -27.82
C PRO A 127 1.88 -5.52 -28.72
N GLY A 128 3.11 -5.94 -29.00
CA GLY A 128 3.98 -5.33 -30.00
C GLY A 128 3.68 -5.81 -31.41
N GLU A 129 4.28 -5.17 -32.42
CA GLU A 129 4.04 -5.44 -33.85
C GLU A 129 4.27 -6.91 -34.24
N ASN A 130 5.23 -7.57 -33.59
CA ASN A 130 5.58 -8.97 -33.85
C ASN A 130 4.94 -9.96 -32.86
N GLY A 131 3.90 -9.55 -32.13
CA GLY A 131 3.23 -10.37 -31.10
C GLY A 131 4.04 -10.55 -29.80
N GLN A 132 5.17 -9.86 -29.65
CA GLN A 132 5.92 -9.83 -28.39
C GLN A 132 5.34 -8.78 -27.43
N GLU A 133 5.38 -9.06 -26.13
CA GLU A 133 4.95 -8.08 -25.12
C GLU A 133 5.95 -6.94 -25.01
N VAL A 134 5.46 -5.72 -25.21
CA VAL A 134 6.21 -4.48 -24.95
C VAL A 134 5.65 -3.86 -23.67
N TRP A 135 6.53 -3.36 -22.81
CA TRP A 135 6.13 -2.71 -21.56
C TRP A 135 6.14 -1.21 -21.75
N VAL A 136 4.97 -0.59 -21.61
CA VAL A 136 4.80 0.86 -21.77
C VAL A 136 4.25 1.46 -20.49
N PRO A 137 4.53 2.75 -20.20
CA PRO A 137 3.87 3.45 -19.12
C PRO A 137 2.35 3.32 -19.19
N LEU A 138 1.74 3.10 -18.03
CA LEU A 138 0.30 3.01 -17.87
C LEU A 138 -0.34 4.30 -18.37
N CYS A 139 -1.27 4.16 -19.31
CA CYS A 139 -2.14 5.22 -19.75
C CYS A 139 -3.50 5.03 -19.07
N LEU A 140 -3.98 6.04 -18.33
CA LEU A 140 -5.29 6.01 -17.68
C LEU A 140 -6.34 6.84 -18.41
N GLU A 141 -5.88 7.60 -19.41
CA GLU A 141 -6.67 8.44 -20.30
C GLU A 141 -6.71 7.76 -21.68
N ASP A 142 -7.78 8.00 -22.44
CA ASP A 142 -7.92 7.57 -23.84
C ASP A 142 -7.97 6.05 -24.15
N GLU A 143 -7.82 5.72 -25.45
CA GLU A 143 -8.00 4.39 -26.03
C GLU A 143 -6.92 3.38 -25.62
N HIS A 144 -5.78 3.86 -25.13
CA HIS A 144 -4.65 3.05 -24.66
C HIS A 144 -4.84 2.54 -23.22
N ARG A 145 -5.95 2.92 -22.58
CA ARG A 145 -6.29 2.48 -21.23
C ARG A 145 -6.51 0.97 -21.14
N PRO A 146 -5.94 0.27 -20.12
CA PRO A 146 -6.20 -1.15 -19.93
C PRO A 146 -7.68 -1.49 -19.80
N LYS A 147 -8.21 -2.29 -20.74
CA LYS A 147 -9.65 -2.65 -20.82
C LYS A 147 -10.20 -3.35 -19.58
N ALA A 148 -9.33 -4.02 -18.82
CA ALA A 148 -9.68 -4.70 -17.57
C ALA A 148 -9.96 -3.73 -16.42
N LEU A 149 -9.53 -2.47 -16.50
CA LEU A 149 -9.75 -1.47 -15.45
C LEU A 149 -11.14 -0.84 -15.57
N LYS A 150 -11.85 -0.82 -14.44
CA LYS A 150 -13.07 -0.02 -14.24
C LYS A 150 -12.75 1.13 -13.31
N GLN A 151 -13.38 2.27 -13.58
CA GLN A 151 -13.15 3.51 -12.86
C GLN A 151 -14.39 3.89 -12.05
N TYR A 152 -14.16 4.35 -10.83
CA TYR A 152 -15.14 5.01 -9.98
C TYR A 152 -14.68 6.42 -9.64
N ILE A 153 -15.55 7.41 -9.84
CA ILE A 153 -15.28 8.82 -9.53
C ILE A 153 -15.80 9.11 -8.12
N SER A 154 -14.89 9.15 -7.15
CA SER A 154 -15.26 9.36 -5.74
C SER A 154 -15.66 10.81 -5.44
N SER A 155 -15.14 11.76 -6.21
CA SER A 155 -15.53 13.17 -6.28
C SER A 155 -14.90 13.78 -7.55
N PRO A 156 -15.32 14.97 -8.01
CA PRO A 156 -14.72 15.59 -9.19
C PRO A 156 -13.19 15.62 -9.13
N GLY A 157 -12.53 15.05 -10.16
CA GLY A 157 -11.08 14.97 -10.23
C GLY A 157 -10.41 13.96 -9.28
N ARG A 158 -11.15 13.05 -8.63
CA ARG A 158 -10.59 11.97 -7.78
C ARG A 158 -11.09 10.59 -8.23
N TYR A 159 -10.19 9.82 -8.80
CA TYR A 159 -10.49 8.59 -9.52
C TYR A 159 -9.96 7.36 -8.78
N ARG A 160 -10.73 6.28 -8.82
CA ARG A 160 -10.40 4.99 -8.22
C ARG A 160 -10.52 3.91 -9.28
N GLU A 161 -9.46 3.15 -9.44
CA GLU A 161 -9.33 2.13 -10.47
C GLU A 161 -9.33 0.74 -9.83
N PHE A 162 -10.15 -0.15 -10.37
CA PHE A 162 -10.25 -1.52 -9.90
C PHE A 162 -10.37 -2.50 -11.06
N CYS A 163 -9.97 -3.74 -10.83
CA CYS A 163 -10.13 -4.82 -11.80
C CYS A 163 -11.61 -5.12 -12.00
N GLY A 164 -12.11 -4.97 -13.23
CA GLY A 164 -13.50 -5.28 -13.59
C GLY A 164 -13.87 -6.76 -13.49
N THR A 165 -12.88 -7.66 -13.36
CA THR A 165 -13.09 -9.10 -13.26
C THR A 165 -13.24 -9.57 -11.81
N CYS A 166 -12.34 -9.14 -10.91
CA CYS A 166 -12.32 -9.62 -9.52
C CYS A 166 -12.63 -8.53 -8.48
N GLY A 167 -12.79 -7.27 -8.88
CA GLY A 167 -13.04 -6.14 -7.98
C GLY A 167 -11.80 -5.65 -7.22
N ALA A 168 -10.61 -6.20 -7.47
CA ALA A 168 -9.41 -5.80 -6.74
C ALA A 168 -9.07 -4.32 -6.98
N THR A 169 -8.92 -3.56 -5.90
CA THR A 169 -8.51 -2.15 -5.94
C THR A 169 -7.08 -2.05 -6.46
N ALA A 170 -6.87 -1.29 -7.53
CA ALA A 170 -5.60 -1.16 -8.21
C ALA A 170 -4.95 0.20 -7.95
N PHE A 171 -5.63 1.29 -8.31
CA PHE A 171 -5.05 2.63 -8.27
C PHE A 171 -6.00 3.66 -7.66
N TRP A 172 -5.44 4.68 -7.03
CA TRP A 172 -6.09 5.96 -6.80
C TRP A 172 -5.26 7.06 -7.44
N TRP A 173 -5.93 8.03 -8.06
CA TRP A 173 -5.26 9.17 -8.69
C TRP A 173 -6.18 10.39 -8.74
N GLN A 174 -5.60 11.56 -8.97
CA GLN A 174 -6.34 12.81 -9.00
C GLN A 174 -5.80 13.77 -10.05
N LEU A 175 -6.70 14.58 -10.61
CA LEU A 175 -6.36 15.58 -11.64
C LEU A 175 -5.41 16.67 -11.11
N ALA A 176 -5.39 16.89 -9.80
CA ALA A 176 -4.44 17.80 -9.15
C ALA A 176 -2.99 17.28 -9.18
N ALA A 177 -2.78 15.98 -9.42
CA ALA A 177 -1.47 15.36 -9.49
C ALA A 177 -1.50 14.16 -10.46
N PRO A 178 -1.71 14.39 -11.76
CA PRO A 178 -1.96 13.32 -12.74
C PRO A 178 -0.75 12.38 -12.92
N ASP A 179 0.46 12.87 -12.66
CA ASP A 179 1.70 12.11 -12.83
C ASP A 179 2.06 11.21 -11.64
N LEU A 180 1.26 11.21 -10.56
CA LEU A 180 1.51 10.41 -9.36
C LEU A 180 0.32 9.49 -9.06
N LEU A 181 0.59 8.19 -9.00
CA LEU A 181 -0.38 7.17 -8.64
C LEU A 181 -0.20 6.71 -7.20
N GLU A 182 -1.30 6.51 -6.50
CA GLU A 182 -1.35 5.64 -5.33
C GLU A 182 -1.66 4.22 -5.81
N VAL A 183 -0.68 3.33 -5.72
CA VAL A 183 -0.80 1.91 -6.12
C VAL A 183 -1.13 1.05 -4.92
N SER A 184 -2.16 0.21 -5.04
CA SER A 184 -2.59 -0.70 -3.97
C SER A 184 -1.52 -1.77 -3.77
N VAL A 185 -0.78 -1.69 -2.66
CA VAL A 185 0.35 -2.58 -2.38
C VAL A 185 -0.07 -4.04 -2.20
N GLY A 186 -1.35 -4.29 -1.90
CA GLY A 186 -1.90 -5.65 -1.84
C GLY A 186 -1.85 -6.41 -3.16
N LEU A 187 -1.56 -5.73 -4.28
CA LEU A 187 -1.37 -6.35 -5.60
C LEU A 187 0.10 -6.68 -5.91
N PHE A 188 1.06 -6.35 -5.04
CA PHE A 188 2.47 -6.63 -5.31
C PHE A 188 2.73 -8.14 -5.24
N ASP A 189 3.35 -8.67 -6.29
CA ASP A 189 3.65 -10.11 -6.47
C ASP A 189 4.41 -10.68 -5.26
N GLU A 190 3.82 -11.70 -4.63
CA GLU A 190 4.39 -12.38 -3.46
C GLU A 190 5.72 -13.08 -3.72
N ARG A 191 6.03 -13.37 -4.99
CA ARG A 191 7.24 -14.09 -5.41
C ARG A 191 8.45 -13.17 -5.56
N ILE A 192 8.23 -11.86 -5.56
CA ILE A 192 9.28 -10.85 -5.60
C ILE A 192 9.50 -10.36 -4.16
N ASP A 193 8.74 -9.36 -3.71
CA ASP A 193 8.85 -8.81 -2.35
C ASP A 193 7.49 -8.75 -1.60
N GLY A 194 6.39 -9.09 -2.28
CA GLY A 194 5.03 -9.10 -1.73
C GLY A 194 4.53 -7.73 -1.25
N ALA A 195 3.39 -7.76 -0.55
CA ALA A 195 2.67 -6.54 -0.19
C ALA A 195 3.43 -5.57 0.74
N ARG A 196 4.47 -6.05 1.44
CA ARG A 196 5.28 -5.19 2.30
C ARG A 196 6.45 -4.55 1.56
N ALA A 197 7.03 -5.22 0.57
CA ALA A 197 8.06 -4.73 -0.35
C ALA A 197 9.08 -3.74 0.25
N GLU A 198 9.69 -4.09 1.39
CA GLU A 198 10.59 -3.19 2.15
C GLU A 198 11.84 -2.78 1.36
N ASP A 199 12.18 -3.53 0.31
CA ASP A 199 13.25 -3.19 -0.62
C ASP A 199 12.92 -2.04 -1.56
N TRP A 200 11.63 -1.80 -1.82
CA TRP A 200 11.12 -0.81 -2.77
C TRP A 200 10.39 0.32 -2.06
N LEU A 201 9.85 0.04 -0.87
CA LEU A 201 8.97 0.91 -0.13
C LEU A 201 9.60 1.36 1.19
N GLU A 202 9.52 2.67 1.43
CA GLU A 202 9.73 3.26 2.74
C GLU A 202 8.37 3.51 3.38
N TRP A 203 8.10 2.85 4.51
CA TRP A 203 6.79 2.91 5.16
C TRP A 203 6.69 4.09 6.12
N CYS A 204 5.65 4.90 5.93
CA CYS A 204 5.28 6.01 6.81
C CYS A 204 4.82 5.43 8.17
N THR A 205 5.67 5.52 9.18
CA THR A 205 5.42 4.98 10.52
C THR A 205 4.95 6.01 11.54
N ASP A 206 5.07 7.30 11.20
CA ASP A 206 4.74 8.44 12.06
C ASP A 206 3.25 8.79 12.05
N ARG A 207 2.49 8.36 11.02
CA ARG A 207 1.08 8.72 10.83
C ARG A 207 0.27 7.67 10.06
N VAL A 208 -1.04 7.72 10.27
CA VAL A 208 -2.06 7.09 9.42
C VAL A 208 -2.88 8.19 8.75
N SER A 209 -3.07 8.10 7.43
CA SER A 209 -3.82 9.12 6.69
C SER A 209 -5.31 9.04 7.00
N TYR A 210 -5.91 10.20 7.32
CA TYR A 210 -7.33 10.32 7.67
C TYR A 210 -7.75 9.42 8.84
N GLU A 211 -6.88 9.28 9.85
CA GLU A 211 -7.14 8.55 11.09
C GLU A 211 -8.43 9.03 11.77
N ASP A 212 -8.72 10.34 11.71
CA ASP A 212 -9.94 10.97 12.24
C ASP A 212 -11.24 10.56 11.52
N LYS A 213 -11.13 9.86 10.37
CA LYS A 213 -12.25 9.35 9.57
C LYS A 213 -12.39 7.83 9.64
N ALA A 214 -11.60 7.17 10.48
CA ALA A 214 -11.65 5.73 10.68
C ALA A 214 -13.05 5.27 11.14
N LEU A 215 -13.42 4.02 10.81
CA LEU A 215 -14.66 3.43 11.31
C LEU A 215 -14.57 3.18 12.81
N SER A 216 -13.49 2.53 13.24
CA SER A 216 -13.13 2.35 14.64
C SER A 216 -11.97 3.27 15.02
N PRO A 217 -12.22 4.28 15.87
CA PRO A 217 -11.16 5.09 16.47
C PRO A 217 -10.12 4.25 17.24
N GLU A 218 -10.55 3.14 17.84
CA GLU A 218 -9.69 2.22 18.59
C GLU A 218 -8.69 1.51 17.66
N VAL A 219 -9.16 1.00 16.52
CA VAL A 219 -8.29 0.39 15.49
C VAL A 219 -7.32 1.44 14.94
N ALA A 220 -7.80 2.66 14.69
CA ALA A 220 -6.97 3.75 14.18
C ALA A 220 -5.83 4.09 15.14
N LYS A 221 -6.17 4.28 16.43
CA LYS A 221 -5.22 4.54 17.51
C LYS A 221 -4.20 3.40 17.64
N ALA A 222 -4.67 2.15 17.69
CA ALA A 222 -3.80 0.98 17.83
C ALA A 222 -2.82 0.85 16.65
N LEU A 223 -3.29 1.09 15.42
CA LEU A 223 -2.44 1.11 14.22
C LEU A 223 -1.39 2.22 14.30
N SER A 224 -1.80 3.45 14.61
CA SER A 224 -0.92 4.63 14.72
C SER A 224 0.17 4.42 15.78
N GLU A 225 -0.18 3.91 16.96
CA GLU A 225 0.76 3.59 18.04
C GLU A 225 1.70 2.43 17.67
N GLY A 226 1.16 1.36 17.07
CA GLY A 226 1.95 0.20 16.65
C GLY A 226 2.99 0.54 15.59
N LEU A 227 2.64 1.39 14.62
CA LEU A 227 3.56 1.89 13.60
C LEU A 227 4.69 2.71 14.20
N LYS A 228 4.38 3.66 15.09
CA LYS A 228 5.39 4.49 15.78
C LYS A 228 6.34 3.66 16.63
N GLU A 229 5.83 2.64 17.31
CA GLU A 229 6.65 1.74 18.11
C GLU A 229 7.55 0.86 17.23
N SER A 230 7.06 0.41 16.07
CA SER A 230 7.87 -0.38 15.13
C SER A 230 9.07 0.40 14.60
N ALA A 231 8.93 1.70 14.35
CA ALA A 231 10.00 2.55 13.86
C ALA A 231 11.18 2.64 14.84
N LYS A 232 10.89 2.65 16.15
CA LYS A 232 11.94 2.68 17.19
C LYS A 232 12.82 1.45 17.18
N LYS A 233 12.26 0.29 16.80
CA LYS A 233 12.97 -1.00 16.74
C LYS A 233 13.85 -1.15 15.50
N VAL A 234 13.59 -0.38 14.44
CA VAL A 234 14.41 -0.37 13.22
C VAL A 234 15.62 0.55 13.38
N GLY A 235 15.55 1.54 14.29
CA GLY A 235 16.62 2.48 14.61
C GLY A 235 17.54 2.07 15.78
N SER A 236 17.37 0.88 16.36
CA SER A 236 18.18 0.30 17.44
C SER A 236 19.03 -0.86 16.94
#